data_AF-A0A955KNQ9-F1
#
_entry.id   AF-A0A955KNQ9-F1
#
_cell.length_a   1.000
_cell.length_b   1.000
_cell.length_c   1.000
_cell.angle_alpha   90.00
_cell.angle_beta   90.00
_cell.angle_gamma   90.00
#
_symmetry.space_group_name_H-M   'P 1'
#
loop_
_entity.id
_entity.type
_entity.pdbx_description
1 polymer ?
#
loop_
_entity_poly.entity_id
_entity_poly.type
_entity_poly.pdbx_seq_one_letter_code
_entity_poly.pdbx_strand_id
1 'polypeptide(L)'
;MPDSLRFEIFDDASVGTTYDFLTAGLKPIIGTWRIQKLAGRMMHTVLLAIRDTATNIRTDVNDLEDLLDQASLHINDALEKRSVWYRAQTDSESAKRSLVYDFELVPVDSAAFEVYLTHEAAQYALSFTTDGSSEEDTAQTASTSALSCLGGVWNLSGSISGGRVNGRIDKLLVEPQSSTVNKMWIGVRPLRELSGSFTAAYDTTALTGTGVTTTADANSRSGSYSNVSFSGGEDMILRFSNRDFGSGSQNYIGRFLILLRCRVSSSGTICNIRASTSLQVSGSDPTYNDPLNLGSTQYVSSTSFQFVELGEFEFPPYRGHSRQTMVNMRINLEVGRIAGSGNFHADCYVLIPADHMVTWSGLNVANTGGGAFSTDPMQAYFYTFPDNTIEGFLSDGFAPSPFDGNPFGLGTVTAKDWAYPFDGGVLVFASQREGIQNISDTVDVSLEVFRKWTTYRV
;
A
#
# COMPACT_ATOMS: atom_id res chain seq x y z
N MET A 1 -17.55 -26.44 19.33
CA MET A 1 -18.55 -25.40 18.97
C MET A 1 -17.77 -24.09 18.94
N PRO A 2 -18.15 -23.03 18.22
CA PRO A 2 -17.37 -21.79 18.32
C PRO A 2 -17.25 -21.35 19.79
N ASP A 3 -16.02 -21.09 20.23
CA ASP A 3 -15.66 -20.66 21.58
C ASP A 3 -16.07 -19.19 21.82
N SER A 4 -16.21 -18.41 20.74
CA SER A 4 -16.69 -17.03 20.79
C SER A 4 -17.43 -16.66 19.51
N LEU A 5 -18.59 -16.04 19.66
CA LEU A 5 -19.35 -15.35 18.61
C LEU A 5 -19.83 -14.02 19.20
N ARG A 6 -19.29 -12.90 18.74
CA ARG A 6 -19.66 -11.60 19.30
C ARG A 6 -19.49 -10.45 18.32
N PHE A 7 -20.22 -9.37 18.57
CA PHE A 7 -19.90 -8.07 17.99
C PHE A 7 -19.02 -7.27 18.95
N GLU A 8 -18.10 -6.49 18.40
CA GLU A 8 -17.16 -5.65 19.13
C GLU A 8 -17.13 -4.27 18.48
N ILE A 9 -17.35 -3.21 19.26
CA ILE A 9 -17.02 -1.85 18.84
C ILE A 9 -15.53 -1.62 19.10
N PHE A 10 -14.84 -1.13 18.09
CA PHE A 10 -13.47 -0.66 18.19
C PHE A 10 -13.41 0.85 18.04
N ASP A 11 -12.79 1.51 19.01
CA ASP A 11 -12.35 2.89 18.92
C ASP A 11 -10.81 2.87 18.89
N ASP A 12 -10.24 3.05 17.71
CA ASP A 12 -8.82 2.95 17.38
C ASP A 12 -8.13 1.65 17.83
N ALA A 13 -7.69 1.61 19.09
CA ALA A 13 -6.85 0.56 19.67
C ALA A 13 -7.53 -0.19 20.84
N SER A 14 -8.77 0.15 21.18
CA SER A 14 -9.48 -0.47 22.31
C SER A 14 -10.82 -1.04 21.90
N VAL A 15 -11.11 -2.23 22.43
CA VAL A 15 -12.45 -2.82 22.37
C VAL A 15 -13.31 -2.09 23.39
N GLY A 16 -14.34 -1.40 22.90
CA GLY A 16 -15.37 -0.77 23.70
C GLY A 16 -16.47 -1.77 24.07
N THR A 17 -17.70 -1.41 23.72
CA THR A 17 -18.88 -2.27 23.97
C THR A 17 -18.81 -3.54 23.14
N THR A 18 -19.19 -4.66 23.75
CA THR A 18 -19.27 -5.96 23.07
C THR A 18 -20.65 -6.59 23.28
N TYR A 19 -21.16 -7.27 22.26
CA TYR A 19 -22.37 -8.09 22.35
C TYR A 19 -22.00 -9.55 22.10
N ASP A 20 -21.89 -10.34 23.18
CA ASP A 20 -21.49 -11.75 23.10
C ASP A 20 -22.72 -12.67 23.05
N PHE A 21 -22.94 -13.31 21.90
CA PHE A 21 -24.08 -14.18 21.66
C PHE A 21 -24.15 -15.41 22.56
N LEU A 22 -23.06 -15.79 23.25
CA LEU A 22 -23.04 -16.92 24.17
C LEU A 22 -23.57 -16.52 25.55
N THR A 23 -23.40 -15.26 25.95
CA THR A 23 -23.70 -14.76 27.30
C THR A 23 -24.85 -13.75 27.34
N ALA A 24 -25.12 -13.02 26.25
CA ALA A 24 -26.21 -12.05 26.13
C ALA A 24 -27.60 -12.70 26.15
N GLY A 25 -28.66 -11.90 26.28
CA GLY A 25 -30.03 -12.40 26.33
C GLY A 25 -30.52 -12.95 24.98
N LEU A 26 -30.29 -12.24 23.86
CA LEU A 26 -30.60 -12.77 22.52
C LEU A 26 -29.52 -13.76 22.08
N LYS A 27 -29.91 -15.01 21.92
CA LYS A 27 -29.00 -16.10 21.54
C LYS A 27 -29.36 -16.70 20.19
N PRO A 28 -28.37 -17.10 19.38
CA PRO A 28 -28.61 -17.75 18.11
C PRO A 28 -29.25 -19.13 18.31
N ILE A 29 -30.32 -19.39 17.56
CA ILE A 29 -30.92 -20.73 17.48
C ILE A 29 -29.97 -21.62 16.68
N ILE A 30 -29.55 -22.74 17.28
CA ILE A 30 -28.61 -23.68 16.68
C ILE A 30 -29.10 -24.13 15.31
N GLY A 31 -28.20 -24.11 14.32
CA GLY A 31 -28.47 -24.58 12.96
C GLY A 31 -29.16 -23.55 12.04
N THR A 32 -29.49 -22.37 12.54
CA THR A 32 -30.13 -21.29 11.76
C THR A 32 -29.14 -20.34 11.09
N TRP A 33 -27.88 -20.37 11.49
CA TRP A 33 -26.83 -19.55 10.88
C TRP A 33 -26.63 -19.94 9.42
N ARG A 34 -26.73 -18.95 8.53
CA ARG A 34 -26.51 -19.08 7.09
C ARG A 34 -25.55 -17.98 6.65
N ILE A 35 -24.69 -18.32 5.69
CA ILE A 35 -23.71 -17.39 5.14
C ILE A 35 -23.81 -17.44 3.61
N GLN A 36 -24.00 -16.29 2.99
CA GLN A 36 -24.08 -16.15 1.53
C GLN A 36 -23.05 -15.13 1.04
N LYS A 37 -22.32 -15.48 -0.02
CA LYS A 37 -21.37 -14.56 -0.67
C LYS A 37 -22.11 -13.67 -1.66
N LEU A 38 -21.95 -12.35 -1.53
CA LEU A 38 -22.56 -11.33 -2.39
C LEU A 38 -21.47 -10.35 -2.84
N ALA A 39 -21.07 -10.41 -4.12
CA ALA A 39 -20.19 -9.41 -4.75
C ALA A 39 -18.92 -9.01 -3.96
N GLY A 40 -18.29 -9.96 -3.24
CA GLY A 40 -17.07 -9.68 -2.45
C GLY A 40 -17.32 -9.41 -0.96
N ARG A 41 -18.59 -9.34 -0.55
CA ARG A 41 -19.05 -9.32 0.84
C ARG A 41 -19.70 -10.64 1.24
N MET A 42 -19.94 -10.82 2.54
CA MET A 42 -20.62 -11.97 3.12
C MET A 42 -21.85 -11.50 3.88
N MET A 43 -23.02 -12.04 3.54
CA MET A 43 -24.25 -11.82 4.29
C MET A 43 -24.45 -12.99 5.23
N HIS A 44 -24.58 -12.67 6.51
CA HIS A 44 -24.89 -13.58 7.59
C HIS A 44 -26.36 -13.44 7.91
N THR A 45 -27.08 -14.55 8.04
CA THR A 45 -28.47 -14.57 8.51
C THR A 45 -28.60 -15.59 9.63
N VAL A 46 -29.21 -15.20 10.74
CA VAL A 46 -29.38 -16.04 11.92
C VAL A 46 -30.70 -15.72 12.61
N LEU A 47 -31.36 -16.75 13.15
CA LEU A 47 -32.50 -16.55 14.04
C LEU A 47 -32.00 -16.42 15.48
N LEU A 48 -32.41 -15.36 16.15
CA LEU A 48 -32.15 -15.09 17.55
C LEU A 48 -33.41 -15.39 18.37
N ALA A 49 -33.23 -15.94 19.57
CA ALA A 49 -34.30 -16.15 20.53
C ALA A 49 -33.87 -15.70 21.92
N ILE A 50 -34.82 -15.18 22.67
CA ILE A 50 -34.68 -14.82 24.08
C ILE A 50 -35.92 -15.29 24.83
N ARG A 51 -35.72 -15.70 26.08
CA ARG A 51 -36.80 -16.00 27.03
C ARG A 51 -36.55 -15.26 28.33
N ASP A 52 -37.23 -14.13 28.52
CA ASP A 52 -37.08 -13.27 29.70
C ASP A 52 -38.33 -12.37 29.87
N THR A 53 -38.32 -11.50 30.87
CA THR A 53 -39.29 -10.43 31.05
C THR A 53 -39.26 -9.47 29.85
N ALA A 54 -40.41 -8.91 29.52
CA ALA A 54 -40.56 -7.89 28.48
C ALA A 54 -39.56 -6.73 28.55
N THR A 55 -39.20 -6.30 29.75
CA THR A 55 -38.24 -5.22 29.97
C THR A 55 -36.85 -5.66 29.50
N ASN A 56 -36.39 -6.83 29.95
CA ASN A 56 -35.07 -7.34 29.58
C ASN A 56 -34.98 -7.63 28.08
N ILE A 57 -36.04 -8.19 27.48
CA ILE A 57 -36.10 -8.42 26.03
C ILE A 57 -35.89 -7.12 25.25
N ARG A 58 -36.57 -6.04 25.64
CA ARG A 58 -36.39 -4.73 24.99
C ARG A 58 -34.99 -4.18 25.18
N THR A 59 -34.43 -4.32 26.37
CA THR A 59 -33.06 -3.87 26.65
C THR A 59 -32.07 -4.63 25.77
N ASP A 60 -32.13 -5.96 25.70
CA ASP A 60 -31.21 -6.75 24.86
C ASP A 60 -31.34 -6.44 23.36
N VAL A 61 -32.55 -6.15 22.88
CA VAL A 61 -32.79 -5.75 21.48
C VAL A 61 -32.19 -4.37 21.23
N ASN A 62 -32.50 -3.38 22.07
CA ASN A 62 -31.98 -2.03 21.95
C ASN A 62 -30.45 -2.01 22.05
N ASP A 63 -29.85 -2.77 22.96
CA ASP A 63 -28.39 -2.86 23.12
C ASP A 63 -27.72 -3.42 21.85
N LEU A 64 -28.36 -4.40 21.19
CA LEU A 64 -27.88 -4.95 19.92
C LEU A 64 -28.06 -3.97 18.76
N GLU A 65 -29.22 -3.32 18.65
CA GLU A 65 -29.51 -2.31 17.62
C GLU A 65 -28.58 -1.10 17.76
N ASP A 66 -28.44 -0.54 18.96
CA ASP A 66 -27.56 0.60 19.26
C ASP A 66 -26.10 0.28 18.89
N LEU A 67 -25.65 -0.95 19.13
CA LEU A 67 -24.33 -1.41 18.73
C LEU A 67 -24.20 -1.47 17.21
N LEU A 68 -25.17 -2.09 16.52
CA LEU A 68 -25.10 -2.29 15.08
C LEU A 68 -25.35 -1.01 14.28
N ASP A 69 -26.09 -0.04 14.83
CA ASP A 69 -26.26 1.30 14.25
C ASP A 69 -24.92 2.03 14.14
N GLN A 70 -23.95 1.77 15.03
CA GLN A 70 -22.59 2.30 14.88
C GLN A 70 -21.91 1.81 13.61
N ALA A 71 -22.22 0.60 13.12
CA ALA A 71 -21.67 0.09 11.87
C ALA A 71 -22.10 0.97 10.70
N SER A 72 -23.40 1.27 10.63
CA SER A 72 -23.97 2.15 9.61
C SER A 72 -23.44 3.59 9.72
N LEU A 73 -23.24 4.10 10.93
CA LEU A 73 -22.65 5.43 11.14
C LEU A 73 -21.20 5.49 10.64
N HIS A 74 -20.36 4.52 11.00
CA HIS A 74 -18.97 4.45 10.56
C HIS A 74 -18.82 4.44 9.03
N ILE A 75 -19.68 3.68 8.34
CA ILE A 75 -19.61 3.57 6.88
C ILE A 75 -20.12 4.83 6.17
N ASN A 76 -21.08 5.55 6.76
CA ASN A 76 -21.74 6.70 6.13
C ASN A 76 -21.16 8.05 6.57
N ASP A 77 -20.46 8.10 7.71
CA ASP A 77 -19.83 9.30 8.25
C ASP A 77 -18.32 9.08 8.44
N ALA A 78 -17.52 9.75 7.62
CA ALA A 78 -16.06 9.69 7.67
C ALA A 78 -15.46 10.23 8.99
N LEU A 79 -16.25 10.91 9.83
CA LEU A 79 -15.82 11.39 11.14
C LEU A 79 -16.07 10.37 12.26
N GLU A 80 -16.88 9.34 12.03
CA GLU A 80 -17.16 8.32 13.04
C GLU A 80 -16.03 7.30 13.10
N LYS A 81 -15.30 7.31 14.22
CA LYS A 81 -14.14 6.43 14.43
C LYS A 81 -14.54 5.01 14.80
N ARG A 82 -15.72 4.85 15.41
CA ARG A 82 -16.12 3.57 16.00
C ARG A 82 -16.56 2.59 14.94
N SER A 83 -15.71 1.62 14.67
CA SER A 83 -15.99 0.53 13.73
C SER A 83 -16.59 -0.67 14.47
N VAL A 84 -17.57 -1.33 13.86
CA VAL A 84 -18.19 -2.55 14.41
C VAL A 84 -17.63 -3.78 13.71
N TRP A 85 -17.14 -4.71 14.51
CA TRP A 85 -16.52 -5.94 14.03
C TRP A 85 -17.31 -7.16 14.48
N TYR A 86 -17.55 -8.09 13.55
CA TYR A 86 -18.02 -9.43 13.88
C TYR A 86 -16.83 -10.33 14.15
N ARG A 87 -16.70 -10.80 15.39
CA ARG A 87 -15.65 -11.70 15.85
C ARG A 87 -16.16 -13.13 15.96
N ALA A 88 -15.39 -14.06 15.40
CA ALA A 88 -15.61 -15.48 15.52
C ALA A 88 -14.31 -16.20 15.93
N GLN A 89 -14.42 -17.15 16.86
CA GLN A 89 -13.33 -18.02 17.26
C GLN A 89 -13.82 -19.46 17.41
N THR A 90 -13.08 -20.40 16.85
CA THR A 90 -13.30 -21.85 17.04
C THR A 90 -12.16 -22.43 17.86
N ASP A 91 -12.42 -23.57 18.52
CA ASP A 91 -11.43 -24.26 19.35
C ASP A 91 -10.11 -24.44 18.60
N SER A 92 -9.00 -24.09 19.26
CA SER A 92 -7.63 -24.22 18.73
C SER A 92 -7.28 -23.33 17.53
N GLU A 93 -8.12 -22.35 17.15
CA GLU A 93 -7.77 -21.30 16.19
C GLU A 93 -7.66 -19.92 16.85
N SER A 94 -6.86 -19.04 16.23
CA SER A 94 -6.86 -17.62 16.56
C SER A 94 -8.21 -17.00 16.20
N ALA A 95 -8.63 -16.02 17.00
CA ALA A 95 -9.84 -15.28 16.74
C ALA A 95 -9.71 -14.47 15.45
N LYS A 96 -10.79 -14.46 14.67
CA LYS A 96 -10.90 -13.72 13.42
C LYS A 96 -12.03 -12.72 13.52
N ARG A 97 -11.86 -11.57 12.88
CA ARG A 97 -12.84 -10.49 12.86
C ARG A 97 -13.10 -9.98 11.45
N SER A 98 -14.32 -9.53 11.18
CA SER A 98 -14.70 -8.93 9.88
C SER A 98 -15.50 -7.67 10.13
N LEU A 99 -15.20 -6.60 9.40
CA LEU A 99 -15.94 -5.33 9.51
C LEU A 99 -17.40 -5.55 9.13
N VAL A 100 -18.32 -5.05 9.94
CA VAL A 100 -19.76 -5.04 9.67
C VAL A 100 -20.10 -3.74 8.92
N TYR A 101 -20.83 -3.86 7.82
CA TYR A 101 -21.22 -2.71 7.00
C TYR A 101 -22.65 -2.26 7.22
N ASP A 102 -23.53 -3.24 7.44
CA ASP A 102 -24.97 -3.03 7.45
C ASP A 102 -25.65 -4.20 8.16
N PHE A 103 -26.84 -3.96 8.70
CA PHE A 103 -27.62 -4.96 9.39
C PHE A 103 -29.13 -4.72 9.24
N GLU A 104 -29.89 -5.77 9.49
CA GLU A 104 -31.34 -5.75 9.57
C GLU A 104 -31.76 -6.70 10.70
N LEU A 105 -32.48 -6.16 11.69
CA LEU A 105 -33.06 -6.93 12.78
C LEU A 105 -34.58 -6.84 12.71
N VAL A 106 -35.26 -7.96 12.45
CA VAL A 106 -36.72 -7.98 12.24
C VAL A 106 -37.37 -9.04 13.13
N PRO A 107 -38.49 -8.75 13.81
CA PRO A 107 -39.25 -9.78 14.50
C PRO A 107 -39.81 -10.81 13.51
N VAL A 108 -39.67 -12.11 13.83
CA VAL A 108 -40.06 -13.21 12.91
C VAL A 108 -41.58 -13.36 12.78
N ASP A 109 -42.35 -12.90 13.78
CA ASP A 109 -43.80 -13.02 13.80
C ASP A 109 -44.49 -11.64 13.72
N SER A 110 -44.50 -11.03 12.54
CA SER A 110 -45.13 -9.73 12.34
C SER A 110 -46.67 -9.74 12.51
N ALA A 111 -47.31 -10.91 12.53
CA ALA A 111 -48.75 -11.06 12.74
C ALA A 111 -49.14 -11.26 14.23
N ALA A 112 -48.22 -11.71 15.09
CA ALA A 112 -48.44 -11.83 16.54
C ALA A 112 -47.87 -10.66 17.37
N PHE A 113 -47.04 -9.79 16.77
CA PHE A 113 -46.44 -8.63 17.45
C PHE A 113 -47.36 -7.39 17.52
N GLU A 114 -48.65 -7.61 17.76
CA GLU A 114 -49.55 -6.57 18.26
C GLU A 114 -49.23 -6.32 19.75
N VAL A 115 -48.09 -5.68 20.07
CA VAL A 115 -47.78 -5.12 21.41
C VAL A 115 -48.09 -6.05 22.60
N TYR A 116 -47.87 -7.36 22.49
CA TYR A 116 -48.01 -8.29 23.61
C TYR A 116 -46.66 -8.69 24.17
N LEU A 117 -46.06 -7.73 24.89
CA LEU A 117 -45.01 -7.94 25.89
C LEU A 117 -45.49 -8.76 27.11
N THR A 118 -46.59 -9.49 26.97
CA THR A 118 -47.11 -10.42 27.98
C THR A 118 -46.53 -11.81 27.81
N HIS A 119 -45.71 -12.06 26.78
CA HIS A 119 -45.09 -13.36 26.55
C HIS A 119 -43.62 -13.27 26.92
N GLU A 120 -43.17 -14.18 27.78
CA GLU A 120 -41.80 -14.23 28.29
C GLU A 120 -40.80 -14.74 27.24
N ALA A 121 -41.06 -14.56 25.94
CA ALA A 121 -40.21 -15.03 24.85
C ALA A 121 -40.39 -14.22 23.57
N ALA A 122 -39.30 -14.01 22.82
CA ALA A 122 -39.29 -13.33 21.52
C ALA A 122 -38.31 -13.99 20.54
N GLN A 123 -38.57 -13.83 19.24
CA GLN A 123 -37.73 -14.32 18.14
C GLN A 123 -37.49 -13.22 17.11
N TYR A 124 -36.23 -13.08 16.70
CA TYR A 124 -35.78 -12.09 15.73
C TYR A 124 -34.97 -12.77 14.63
N ALA A 125 -35.10 -12.30 13.40
CA ALA A 125 -34.19 -12.59 12.31
C ALA A 125 -33.16 -11.45 12.24
N LEU A 126 -31.89 -11.79 12.46
CA LEU A 126 -30.77 -10.88 12.26
C LEU A 126 -30.11 -11.23 10.94
N SER A 127 -30.03 -10.25 10.05
CA SER A 127 -29.16 -10.29 8.88
C SER A 127 -28.10 -9.21 8.98
N PHE A 128 -26.85 -9.50 8.64
CA PHE A 128 -25.80 -8.49 8.61
C PHE A 128 -24.76 -8.80 7.55
N THR A 129 -24.14 -7.75 7.01
CA THR A 129 -23.15 -7.87 5.93
C THR A 129 -21.75 -7.55 6.44
N THR A 130 -20.79 -8.42 6.12
CA THR A 130 -19.38 -8.27 6.45
C THR A 130 -18.48 -8.31 5.22
N ASP A 131 -17.19 -8.01 5.41
CA ASP A 131 -16.16 -8.26 4.40
C ASP A 131 -16.11 -9.72 3.93
N GLY A 132 -15.69 -9.92 2.68
CA GLY A 132 -15.46 -11.24 2.07
C GLY A 132 -14.35 -12.07 2.72
N SER A 133 -13.56 -11.45 3.59
CA SER A 133 -12.42 -12.03 4.28
C SER A 133 -12.35 -11.48 5.70
N SER A 134 -11.94 -12.32 6.64
CA SER A 134 -11.75 -11.96 8.03
C SER A 134 -10.27 -11.70 8.30
N GLU A 135 -9.96 -10.70 9.11
CA GLU A 135 -8.61 -10.46 9.60
C GLU A 135 -8.35 -11.16 10.95
N GLU A 136 -7.09 -11.44 11.25
CA GLU A 136 -6.66 -11.84 12.58
C GLU A 136 -6.90 -10.70 13.58
N ASP A 137 -7.13 -11.04 14.84
CA ASP A 137 -7.33 -10.03 15.89
C ASP A 137 -6.02 -9.32 16.32
N THR A 138 -4.87 -9.88 15.96
CA THR A 138 -3.56 -9.33 16.31
C THR A 138 -2.76 -9.01 15.05
N ALA A 139 -2.30 -7.76 14.95
CA ALA A 139 -1.39 -7.33 13.90
C ALA A 139 0.00 -7.95 14.07
N GLN A 140 0.67 -8.21 12.95
CA GLN A 140 2.09 -8.51 12.93
C GLN A 140 2.85 -7.21 12.66
N THR A 141 3.83 -6.91 13.50
CA THR A 141 4.69 -5.73 13.35
C THR A 141 6.06 -6.14 12.87
N ALA A 142 6.63 -5.34 11.97
CA ALA A 142 8.03 -5.45 11.58
C ALA A 142 8.64 -4.05 11.47
N SER A 143 9.95 -3.95 11.67
CA SER A 143 10.69 -2.71 11.41
C SER A 143 12.08 -2.98 10.83
N THR A 144 12.62 -1.99 10.15
CA THR A 144 14.00 -1.96 9.67
C THR A 144 14.57 -0.57 9.83
N SER A 145 15.88 -0.49 10.04
CA SER A 145 16.59 0.78 10.20
C SER A 145 17.49 1.07 9.02
N ALA A 146 17.74 2.35 8.75
CA ALA A 146 18.66 2.83 7.72
C ALA A 146 18.36 2.29 6.31
N LEU A 147 17.07 2.13 5.97
CA LEU A 147 16.62 1.77 4.64
C LEU A 147 16.93 2.92 3.67
N SER A 148 17.65 2.63 2.58
CA SER A 148 18.05 3.66 1.63
C SER A 148 16.85 4.31 0.92
N CYS A 149 16.88 5.63 0.80
CA CYS A 149 15.93 6.40 0.00
C CYS A 149 16.15 6.25 -1.53
N LEU A 150 17.19 5.51 -1.95
CA LEU A 150 17.57 5.27 -3.35
C LEU A 150 17.22 3.84 -3.78
N GLY A 151 15.95 3.43 -3.60
CA GLY A 151 15.52 2.07 -3.92
C GLY A 151 15.94 1.05 -2.87
N GLY A 152 15.83 1.39 -1.59
CA GLY A 152 16.02 0.47 -0.48
C GLY A 152 15.04 -0.70 -0.57
N VAL A 153 15.53 -1.89 -0.23
CA VAL A 153 14.76 -3.14 -0.30
C VAL A 153 14.73 -3.78 1.08
N TRP A 154 13.54 -4.12 1.56
CA TRP A 154 13.34 -4.78 2.84
C TRP A 154 12.50 -6.04 2.66
N ASN A 155 13.10 -7.21 2.91
CA ASN A 155 12.38 -8.47 2.87
C ASN A 155 11.57 -8.67 4.17
N LEU A 156 10.24 -8.68 4.04
CA LEU A 156 9.32 -8.84 5.17
C LEU A 156 9.04 -10.29 5.50
N SER A 157 9.45 -11.25 4.65
CA SER A 157 9.05 -12.66 4.75
C SER A 157 9.48 -13.37 6.03
N GLY A 158 10.50 -12.84 6.72
CA GLY A 158 10.98 -13.37 8.00
C GLY A 158 10.24 -12.81 9.23
N SER A 159 9.51 -11.71 9.07
CA SER A 159 8.88 -10.97 10.18
C SER A 159 7.35 -10.95 10.08
N ILE A 160 6.83 -10.89 8.85
CA ILE A 160 5.40 -10.89 8.56
C ILE A 160 5.11 -12.11 7.70
N SER A 161 4.20 -12.94 8.17
CA SER A 161 3.68 -14.08 7.43
C SER A 161 2.46 -13.65 6.62
N GLY A 162 2.33 -14.13 5.39
CA GLY A 162 1.14 -13.91 4.58
C GLY A 162 -0.08 -14.69 5.07
N GLY A 163 -1.27 -14.26 4.62
CA GLY A 163 -2.56 -14.93 4.89
C GLY A 163 -3.00 -15.87 3.77
N ARG A 164 -4.31 -16.11 3.64
CA ARG A 164 -4.89 -16.78 2.46
C ARG A 164 -5.29 -15.82 1.36
N VAL A 165 -5.45 -14.55 1.72
CA VAL A 165 -5.67 -13.40 0.84
C VAL A 165 -4.81 -12.24 1.34
N ASN A 166 -4.70 -11.18 0.53
CA ASN A 166 -3.87 -10.03 0.89
C ASN A 166 -4.32 -9.45 2.23
N GLY A 167 -3.35 -9.23 3.12
CA GLY A 167 -3.56 -8.62 4.44
C GLY A 167 -3.73 -7.11 4.35
N ARG A 168 -4.37 -6.52 5.35
CA ARG A 168 -4.48 -5.07 5.49
C ARG A 168 -3.18 -4.55 6.13
N ILE A 169 -2.51 -3.62 5.46
CA ILE A 169 -1.41 -2.87 6.08
C ILE A 169 -2.06 -1.75 6.88
N ASP A 170 -2.23 -1.97 8.18
CA ASP A 170 -2.93 -1.04 9.07
C ASP A 170 -2.16 0.27 9.22
N LYS A 171 -0.86 0.15 9.44
CA LYS A 171 0.03 1.28 9.66
C LYS A 171 1.35 1.08 8.93
N LEU A 172 1.82 2.15 8.31
CA LEU A 172 3.19 2.32 7.85
C LEU A 172 3.73 3.62 8.44
N LEU A 173 4.87 3.53 9.13
CA LEU A 173 5.59 4.67 9.67
C LEU A 173 6.97 4.76 9.01
N VAL A 174 7.32 5.95 8.54
CA VAL A 174 8.60 6.30 7.93
C VAL A 174 9.25 7.42 8.73
N GLU A 175 10.43 7.16 9.28
CA GLU A 175 11.18 8.08 10.14
C GLU A 175 12.52 8.43 9.46
N PRO A 176 12.65 9.61 8.83
CA PRO A 176 13.91 9.98 8.20
C PRO A 176 15.01 10.16 9.24
N GLN A 177 16.21 9.63 8.99
CA GLN A 177 17.31 9.68 9.97
C GLN A 177 18.04 11.03 10.03
N SER A 178 17.93 11.85 8.97
CA SER A 178 18.74 13.07 8.85
C SER A 178 18.02 14.29 8.28
N SER A 179 16.99 14.11 7.45
CA SER A 179 16.29 15.22 6.81
C SER A 179 14.89 14.79 6.41
N THR A 180 13.94 15.69 6.56
CA THR A 180 12.55 15.47 6.15
C THR A 180 12.48 15.10 4.67
N VAL A 181 11.77 14.02 4.38
CA VAL A 181 11.43 13.60 3.01
C VAL A 181 10.14 14.29 2.60
N ASN A 182 10.03 14.71 1.34
CA ASN A 182 8.87 15.46 0.82
C ASN A 182 8.08 14.67 -0.23
N LYS A 183 8.70 13.66 -0.83
CA LYS A 183 8.05 12.77 -1.79
C LYS A 183 8.53 11.35 -1.58
N MET A 184 7.60 10.39 -1.58
CA MET A 184 7.88 8.99 -1.32
C MET A 184 7.12 8.09 -2.30
N TRP A 185 7.76 6.99 -2.68
CA TRP A 185 7.17 5.90 -3.45
C TRP A 185 7.50 4.58 -2.74
N ILE A 186 6.45 3.85 -2.39
CA ILE A 186 6.56 2.67 -1.55
C ILE A 186 5.73 1.58 -2.19
N GLY A 187 6.37 0.46 -2.53
CA GLY A 187 5.71 -0.66 -3.18
C GLY A 187 6.06 -1.98 -2.52
N VAL A 188 5.09 -2.88 -2.38
CA VAL A 188 5.31 -4.24 -1.86
C VAL A 188 5.26 -5.24 -3.02
N ARG A 189 6.41 -5.85 -3.31
CA ARG A 189 6.54 -6.92 -4.29
C ARG A 189 6.10 -8.25 -3.66
N PRO A 190 5.12 -8.97 -4.21
CA PRO A 190 4.83 -10.35 -3.81
C PRO A 190 6.04 -11.26 -4.00
N LEU A 191 6.31 -12.19 -3.08
CA LEU A 191 7.45 -13.11 -3.19
C LEU A 191 7.33 -14.01 -4.43
N ARG A 192 6.11 -14.48 -4.73
CA ARG A 192 5.83 -15.53 -5.71
C ARG A 192 6.69 -16.78 -5.45
N GLU A 193 6.98 -17.58 -6.47
CA GLU A 193 7.76 -18.82 -6.33
C GLU A 193 9.26 -18.59 -6.01
N LEU A 194 9.74 -17.34 -5.88
CA LEU A 194 11.16 -17.03 -5.81
C LEU A 194 11.49 -15.98 -4.74
N SER A 195 12.25 -16.42 -3.74
CA SER A 195 12.81 -15.58 -2.66
C SER A 195 14.19 -15.01 -3.01
N GLY A 196 14.53 -14.89 -4.30
CA GLY A 196 15.87 -14.47 -4.74
C GLY A 196 16.18 -12.99 -4.46
N SER A 197 17.45 -12.61 -4.67
CA SER A 197 17.98 -11.25 -4.45
C SER A 197 17.40 -10.23 -5.46
N PHE A 198 16.18 -9.76 -5.22
CA PHE A 198 15.60 -8.63 -5.94
C PHE A 198 16.39 -7.35 -5.62
N THR A 199 16.77 -6.60 -6.65
CA THR A 199 17.42 -5.29 -6.53
C THR A 199 16.52 -4.25 -7.17
N ALA A 200 16.13 -3.22 -6.43
CA ALA A 200 15.23 -2.19 -6.96
C ALA A 200 15.95 -1.15 -7.82
N ALA A 201 17.20 -0.82 -7.50
CA ALA A 201 17.96 0.24 -8.16
C ALA A 201 18.97 -0.31 -9.18
N TYR A 202 19.09 0.37 -10.32
CA TYR A 202 19.93 -0.03 -11.45
C TYR A 202 20.69 1.14 -12.04
N ASP A 203 22.00 1.00 -12.21
CA ASP A 203 22.80 2.07 -12.79
C ASP A 203 22.52 2.20 -14.29
N THR A 204 22.57 3.42 -14.80
CA THR A 204 22.37 3.69 -16.23
C THR A 204 23.62 3.48 -17.09
N THR A 205 24.69 2.95 -16.51
CA THR A 205 26.05 2.90 -17.10
C THR A 205 26.22 1.86 -18.23
N ALA A 206 25.20 1.06 -18.55
CA ALA A 206 25.18 0.20 -19.73
C ALA A 206 24.89 1.03 -21.01
N LEU A 207 25.96 1.54 -21.62
CA LEU A 207 25.90 2.50 -22.74
C LEU A 207 25.61 1.81 -24.08
N THR A 208 24.70 2.38 -24.87
CA THR A 208 24.41 1.92 -26.25
C THR A 208 24.31 3.06 -27.27
N GLY A 209 24.17 4.33 -26.86
CA GLY A 209 23.98 5.47 -27.76
C GLY A 209 25.23 6.34 -28.02
N THR A 210 25.27 6.99 -29.19
CA THR A 210 26.28 8.01 -29.52
C THR A 210 26.14 9.24 -28.61
N GLY A 211 27.27 9.84 -28.22
CA GLY A 211 27.30 11.04 -27.36
C GLY A 211 27.01 10.76 -25.89
N VAL A 212 27.08 9.49 -25.47
CA VAL A 212 26.91 9.10 -24.07
C VAL A 212 28.26 8.67 -23.48
N THR A 213 28.64 9.26 -22.36
CA THR A 213 29.88 8.94 -21.63
C THR A 213 29.58 8.67 -20.18
N THR A 214 30.36 7.81 -19.53
CA THR A 214 30.32 7.65 -18.07
C THR A 214 31.21 8.71 -17.42
N THR A 215 30.67 9.44 -16.46
CA THR A 215 31.38 10.50 -15.73
C THR A 215 31.39 10.19 -14.24
N ALA A 216 32.56 10.29 -13.60
CA ALA A 216 32.71 10.07 -12.16
C ALA A 216 32.01 11.17 -11.34
N ASP A 217 31.28 10.78 -10.31
CA ASP A 217 30.61 11.67 -9.35
C ASP A 217 30.28 10.92 -8.07
N ALA A 218 30.83 11.38 -6.95
CA ALA A 218 30.62 10.78 -5.63
C ALA A 218 29.16 10.82 -5.16
N ASN A 219 28.32 11.69 -5.75
CA ASN A 219 26.89 11.82 -5.44
C ASN A 219 26.00 10.95 -6.34
N SER A 220 26.60 10.06 -7.13
CA SER A 220 25.89 9.06 -7.95
C SER A 220 25.93 7.70 -7.27
N ARG A 221 24.93 6.85 -7.50
CA ARG A 221 24.73 5.59 -6.79
C ARG A 221 25.99 4.72 -6.74
N SER A 222 26.65 4.59 -7.89
CA SER A 222 27.85 3.77 -8.06
C SER A 222 29.10 4.61 -8.31
N GLY A 223 29.12 5.85 -7.80
CA GLY A 223 30.24 6.78 -7.98
C GLY A 223 30.40 7.33 -9.40
N SER A 224 29.45 7.07 -10.30
CA SER A 224 29.41 7.62 -11.65
C SER A 224 27.99 7.73 -12.17
N TYR A 225 27.77 8.67 -13.08
CA TYR A 225 26.52 8.82 -13.83
C TYR A 225 26.81 8.78 -15.33
N SER A 226 25.76 8.60 -16.12
CA SER A 226 25.85 8.67 -17.56
C SER A 226 25.51 10.08 -18.07
N ASN A 227 26.44 10.67 -18.81
CA ASN A 227 26.35 12.00 -19.39
C ASN A 227 25.97 11.90 -20.87
N VAL A 228 24.87 12.54 -21.26
CA VAL A 228 24.46 12.70 -22.65
C VAL A 228 24.86 14.08 -23.13
N SER A 229 25.80 14.14 -24.09
CA SER A 229 26.08 15.36 -24.83
C SER A 229 25.13 15.51 -26.02
N PHE A 230 24.69 16.73 -26.25
CA PHE A 230 23.86 17.08 -27.41
C PHE A 230 24.67 17.63 -28.58
N SER A 231 25.99 17.40 -28.58
CA SER A 231 26.89 17.86 -29.65
C SER A 231 26.61 17.21 -31.00
N GLY A 232 25.97 16.04 -31.01
CA GLY A 232 25.54 15.32 -32.23
C GLY A 232 24.10 15.61 -32.65
N GLY A 233 23.39 16.51 -31.96
CA GLY A 233 21.99 16.82 -32.20
C GLY A 233 21.17 16.89 -30.90
N GLU A 234 20.12 17.70 -30.95
CA GLU A 234 19.21 17.98 -29.82
C GLU A 234 17.96 17.10 -29.82
N ASP A 235 17.73 16.38 -30.93
CA ASP A 235 16.55 15.54 -31.10
C ASP A 235 16.44 14.47 -30.01
N MET A 236 15.19 14.19 -29.62
CA MET A 236 14.88 13.13 -28.68
C MET A 236 15.10 11.77 -29.35
N ILE A 237 16.21 11.11 -28.97
CA ILE A 237 16.60 9.81 -29.50
C ILE A 237 16.98 8.85 -28.37
N LEU A 238 17.03 7.56 -28.67
CA LEU A 238 17.51 6.53 -27.74
C LEU A 238 18.97 6.81 -27.37
N ARG A 239 19.24 6.97 -26.07
CA ARG A 239 20.61 7.15 -25.54
C ARG A 239 21.06 5.98 -24.68
N PHE A 240 20.11 5.36 -23.97
CA PHE A 240 20.39 4.27 -23.05
C PHE A 240 19.48 3.08 -23.33
N SER A 241 20.03 1.88 -23.18
CA SER A 241 19.27 0.66 -23.10
C SER A 241 19.92 -0.18 -22.01
N ASN A 242 19.33 -0.17 -20.83
CA ASN A 242 19.91 -0.92 -19.72
C ASN A 242 19.63 -2.40 -19.91
N ARG A 243 20.72 -3.16 -19.98
CA ARG A 243 20.73 -4.62 -19.89
C ARG A 243 21.16 -4.95 -18.47
N ASP A 244 20.37 -5.80 -17.83
CA ASP A 244 20.84 -7.00 -17.13
C ASP A 244 20.03 -7.26 -15.85
N PHE A 245 18.86 -7.86 -16.00
CA PHE A 245 18.17 -8.48 -14.87
C PHE A 245 18.86 -9.79 -14.40
N GLY A 246 19.93 -10.21 -15.08
CA GLY A 246 20.78 -11.34 -14.72
C GLY A 246 20.07 -12.69 -14.62
N SER A 247 20.68 -13.60 -13.88
CA SER A 247 20.12 -14.92 -13.53
C SER A 247 18.86 -14.84 -12.65
N GLY A 248 18.60 -13.67 -12.05
CA GLY A 248 17.44 -13.34 -11.23
C GLY A 248 16.28 -12.67 -11.97
N SER A 249 16.26 -12.69 -13.31
CA SER A 249 15.26 -11.99 -14.14
C SER A 249 13.80 -12.25 -13.78
N GLN A 250 13.51 -13.42 -13.22
CA GLN A 250 12.18 -13.81 -12.75
C GLN A 250 11.68 -12.96 -11.57
N ASN A 251 12.59 -12.37 -10.79
CA ASN A 251 12.24 -11.51 -9.66
C ASN A 251 11.60 -10.20 -10.12
N TYR A 252 11.73 -9.85 -11.41
CA TYR A 252 11.24 -8.60 -12.01
C TYR A 252 9.95 -8.79 -12.80
N ILE A 253 9.33 -9.96 -12.76
CA ILE A 253 8.01 -10.16 -13.34
C ILE A 253 7.01 -9.28 -12.57
N GLY A 254 6.00 -8.74 -13.24
CA GLY A 254 4.97 -7.89 -12.63
C GLY A 254 5.08 -6.45 -13.08
N ARG A 255 4.31 -5.58 -12.45
CA ARG A 255 4.20 -4.18 -12.85
C ARG A 255 5.01 -3.31 -11.91
N PHE A 256 5.78 -2.39 -12.49
CA PHE A 256 6.64 -1.47 -11.73
C PHE A 256 6.48 -0.04 -12.23
N LEU A 257 6.39 0.90 -11.29
CA LEU A 257 6.63 2.31 -11.56
C LEU A 257 8.15 2.51 -11.68
N ILE A 258 8.59 3.04 -12.82
CA ILE A 258 10.00 3.34 -13.07
C ILE A 258 10.28 4.79 -12.70
N LEU A 259 11.17 4.97 -11.72
CA LEU A 259 11.75 6.26 -11.38
C LEU A 259 13.13 6.36 -12.02
N LEU A 260 13.47 7.53 -12.57
CA LEU A 260 14.84 7.84 -12.98
C LEU A 260 15.40 8.95 -12.11
N ARG A 261 16.55 8.70 -11.50
CA ARG A 261 17.34 9.74 -10.85
C ARG A 261 18.19 10.47 -11.90
N CYS A 262 17.91 11.74 -12.13
CA CYS A 262 18.57 12.52 -13.18
C CYS A 262 18.67 14.01 -12.84
N ARG A 263 19.46 14.74 -13.63
CA ARG A 263 19.62 16.20 -13.59
C ARG A 263 20.12 16.74 -14.93
N VAL A 264 20.17 18.05 -15.08
CA VAL A 264 20.88 18.75 -16.16
C VAL A 264 22.18 19.37 -15.64
N SER A 265 23.12 19.67 -16.55
CA SER A 265 24.44 20.20 -16.17
C SER A 265 24.44 21.68 -15.78
N SER A 266 23.44 22.45 -16.19
CA SER A 266 23.39 23.91 -15.99
C SER A 266 21.97 24.43 -15.93
N SER A 267 21.78 25.53 -15.19
CA SER A 267 20.51 26.26 -15.16
C SER A 267 20.15 26.77 -16.55
N GLY A 268 18.85 26.77 -16.87
CA GLY A 268 18.34 27.12 -18.19
C GLY A 268 18.41 26.00 -19.24
N THR A 269 19.05 24.87 -18.93
CA THR A 269 18.94 23.66 -19.75
C THR A 269 17.63 22.95 -19.44
N ILE A 270 16.87 22.58 -20.47
CA ILE A 270 15.65 21.78 -20.35
C ILE A 270 15.77 20.60 -21.30
N CYS A 271 15.63 19.40 -20.75
CA CYS A 271 15.63 18.16 -21.51
C CYS A 271 14.26 17.51 -21.44
N ASN A 272 13.81 16.89 -22.54
CA ASN A 272 12.71 15.94 -22.49
C ASN A 272 13.26 14.52 -22.42
N ILE A 273 12.59 13.68 -21.65
CA ILE A 273 12.97 12.28 -21.48
C ILE A 273 11.75 11.39 -21.57
N ARG A 274 11.96 10.14 -22.01
CA ARG A 274 10.90 9.13 -22.07
C ARG A 274 11.50 7.74 -21.92
N ALA A 275 10.89 6.91 -21.07
CA ALA A 275 11.24 5.50 -21.01
C ALA A 275 10.42 4.68 -22.00
N SER A 276 11.01 3.61 -22.50
CA SER A 276 10.29 2.52 -23.16
C SER A 276 10.85 1.17 -22.72
N THR A 277 10.09 0.10 -22.93
CA THR A 277 10.62 -1.26 -22.80
C THR A 277 10.67 -1.95 -24.15
N SER A 278 11.68 -2.79 -24.36
CA SER A 278 11.80 -3.61 -25.56
C SER A 278 12.40 -4.97 -25.26
N LEU A 279 12.30 -5.88 -26.22
CA LEU A 279 12.98 -7.17 -26.21
C LEU A 279 14.15 -7.13 -27.16
N GLN A 280 15.32 -7.53 -26.68
CA GLN A 280 16.46 -7.79 -27.56
C GLN A 280 16.24 -9.11 -28.31
N VAL A 281 16.12 -9.04 -29.63
CA VAL A 281 16.23 -10.22 -30.50
C VAL A 281 17.71 -10.48 -30.80
N SER A 282 18.14 -11.75 -30.77
CA SER A 282 19.55 -12.12 -30.91
C SER A 282 20.21 -11.50 -32.14
N GLY A 283 21.26 -10.70 -31.93
CA GLY A 283 22.11 -10.14 -32.99
C GLY A 283 21.70 -8.75 -33.50
N SER A 284 20.66 -8.12 -32.94
CA SER A 284 20.29 -6.73 -33.26
C SER A 284 20.38 -5.83 -32.04
N ASP A 285 20.74 -4.56 -32.27
CA ASP A 285 20.49 -3.49 -31.31
C ASP A 285 18.98 -3.39 -31.05
N PRO A 286 18.55 -2.96 -29.85
CA PRO A 286 17.14 -2.70 -29.58
C PRO A 286 16.64 -1.67 -30.60
N THR A 287 15.78 -2.10 -31.51
CA THR A 287 15.20 -1.20 -32.51
C THR A 287 14.04 -0.43 -31.90
N TYR A 288 14.13 0.89 -31.96
CA TYR A 288 13.11 1.88 -31.56
C TYR A 288 11.73 1.64 -32.17
N ASN A 289 11.63 0.92 -33.29
CA ASN A 289 10.42 0.91 -34.11
C ASN A 289 9.24 0.17 -33.50
N ASP A 290 9.41 -0.56 -32.39
CA ASP A 290 8.31 -1.31 -31.76
C ASP A 290 8.53 -1.51 -30.25
N PRO A 291 8.40 -0.45 -29.42
CA PRO A 291 8.47 -0.59 -27.97
C PRO A 291 7.29 -1.42 -27.47
N LEU A 292 7.53 -2.35 -26.55
CA LEU A 292 6.46 -3.11 -25.89
C LEU A 292 5.57 -2.20 -25.06
N ASN A 293 6.19 -1.26 -24.35
CA ASN A 293 5.52 -0.21 -23.60
C ASN A 293 6.28 1.09 -23.79
N LEU A 294 5.55 2.20 -23.88
CA LEU A 294 6.10 3.54 -24.04
C LEU A 294 5.54 4.45 -22.96
N GLY A 295 6.42 5.04 -22.15
CA GLY A 295 6.05 5.95 -21.08
C GLY A 295 5.70 7.35 -21.57
N SER A 296 5.20 8.17 -20.65
CA SER A 296 4.95 9.59 -20.92
C SER A 296 6.27 10.38 -21.04
N THR A 297 6.27 11.40 -21.90
CA THR A 297 7.41 12.34 -21.95
C THR A 297 7.41 13.22 -20.72
N GLN A 298 8.55 13.26 -20.04
CA GLN A 298 8.82 14.09 -18.86
C GLN A 298 9.83 15.19 -19.19
N TYR A 299 9.82 16.27 -18.42
CA TYR A 299 10.71 17.41 -18.61
C TYR A 299 11.63 17.57 -17.39
N VAL A 300 12.92 17.75 -17.65
CA VAL A 300 13.96 17.87 -16.63
C VAL A 300 14.71 19.18 -16.80
N SER A 301 14.74 19.97 -15.75
CA SER A 301 15.43 21.28 -15.72
C SER A 301 16.27 21.51 -14.47
N SER A 302 16.22 20.59 -13.49
CA SER A 302 16.94 20.72 -12.23
C SER A 302 18.43 20.40 -12.40
N THR A 303 19.30 21.20 -11.79
CA THR A 303 20.74 20.93 -11.69
C THR A 303 21.11 20.00 -10.54
N SER A 304 20.14 19.70 -9.67
CA SER A 304 20.27 18.71 -8.59
C SER A 304 19.67 17.40 -9.04
N PHE A 305 20.25 16.27 -8.62
CA PHE A 305 19.65 14.96 -8.88
C PHE A 305 18.27 14.89 -8.23
N GLN A 306 17.27 14.47 -8.99
CA GLN A 306 15.90 14.28 -8.55
C GLN A 306 15.33 13.02 -9.20
N PHE A 307 14.33 12.42 -8.58
CA PHE A 307 13.52 11.39 -9.21
C PHE A 307 12.49 12.00 -10.15
N VAL A 308 12.37 11.37 -11.32
CA VAL A 308 11.35 11.65 -12.32
C VAL A 308 10.59 10.35 -12.59
N GLU A 309 9.26 10.40 -12.54
CA GLU A 309 8.38 9.27 -12.81
C GLU A 309 8.26 9.05 -14.33
N LEU A 310 8.84 7.96 -14.84
CA LEU A 310 8.83 7.66 -16.28
C LEU A 310 7.60 6.85 -16.72
N GLY A 311 6.80 6.39 -15.76
CA GLY A 311 5.57 5.63 -15.99
C GLY A 311 5.60 4.23 -15.40
N GLU A 312 4.46 3.55 -15.47
CA GLU A 312 4.32 2.16 -15.08
C GLU A 312 4.58 1.23 -16.27
N PHE A 313 5.36 0.18 -16.04
CA PHE A 313 5.73 -0.81 -17.03
C PHE A 313 5.43 -2.21 -16.51
N GLU A 314 4.76 -3.01 -17.32
CA GLU A 314 4.53 -4.43 -17.04
C GLU A 314 5.65 -5.28 -17.64
N PHE A 315 6.25 -6.11 -16.80
CA PHE A 315 7.15 -7.18 -17.19
C PHE A 315 6.37 -8.49 -17.21
N PRO A 316 6.22 -9.12 -18.38
CA PRO A 316 5.19 -10.12 -18.63
C PRO A 316 5.36 -11.41 -17.81
N PRO A 317 4.26 -12.04 -17.36
CA PRO A 317 4.30 -13.31 -16.64
C PRO A 317 4.45 -14.54 -17.58
N TYR A 318 4.72 -15.70 -16.98
CA TYR A 318 5.01 -16.97 -17.69
C TYR A 318 3.85 -17.61 -18.46
N ARG A 319 2.62 -17.10 -18.40
CA ARG A 319 1.43 -17.76 -18.98
C ARG A 319 1.36 -17.74 -20.53
N GLY A 320 2.49 -17.63 -21.21
CA GLY A 320 2.60 -17.59 -22.67
C GLY A 320 4.00 -17.21 -23.19
N HIS A 321 4.91 -16.79 -22.31
CA HIS A 321 6.26 -16.36 -22.68
C HIS A 321 7.32 -17.27 -22.07
N SER A 322 8.35 -17.59 -22.86
CA SER A 322 9.48 -18.38 -22.38
C SER A 322 10.34 -17.57 -21.41
N ARG A 323 11.03 -18.24 -20.47
CA ARG A 323 12.02 -17.61 -19.58
C ARG A 323 13.10 -16.81 -20.32
N GLN A 324 13.37 -17.11 -21.59
CA GLN A 324 14.29 -16.35 -22.44
C GLN A 324 13.80 -14.92 -22.72
N THR A 325 12.50 -14.66 -22.69
CA THR A 325 11.90 -13.34 -22.92
C THR A 325 12.33 -12.33 -21.83
N MET A 326 12.37 -12.74 -20.56
CA MET A 326 12.76 -11.84 -19.45
C MET A 326 14.26 -11.49 -19.44
N VAL A 327 15.13 -12.39 -19.89
CA VAL A 327 16.59 -12.14 -20.01
C VAL A 327 16.88 -11.07 -21.07
N ASN A 328 16.01 -10.97 -22.07
CA ASN A 328 16.14 -10.04 -23.18
C ASN A 328 15.38 -8.73 -22.98
N MET A 329 14.62 -8.58 -21.89
CA MET A 329 13.96 -7.32 -21.56
C MET A 329 14.98 -6.21 -21.31
N ARG A 330 14.69 -5.02 -21.84
CA ARG A 330 15.47 -3.79 -21.66
C ARG A 330 14.57 -2.66 -21.23
N ILE A 331 15.13 -1.75 -20.43
CA ILE A 331 14.56 -0.43 -20.18
C ILE A 331 15.39 0.56 -21.00
N ASN A 332 14.72 1.22 -21.92
CA ASN A 332 15.29 2.17 -22.85
C ASN A 332 14.99 3.58 -22.36
N LEU A 333 15.91 4.52 -22.56
CA LEU A 333 15.70 5.93 -22.28
C LEU A 333 16.06 6.77 -23.48
N GLU A 334 15.06 7.50 -23.94
CA GLU A 334 15.15 8.51 -24.96
C GLU A 334 15.32 9.87 -24.30
N VAL A 335 16.22 10.67 -24.86
CA VAL A 335 16.56 11.99 -24.32
C VAL A 335 16.77 12.96 -25.46
N GLY A 336 16.12 14.12 -25.37
CA GLY A 336 16.34 15.28 -26.21
C GLY A 336 16.58 16.54 -25.38
N ARG A 337 17.09 17.60 -26.03
CA ARG A 337 17.24 18.93 -25.44
C ARG A 337 16.26 19.89 -26.09
N ILE A 338 15.52 20.61 -25.27
CA ILE A 338 14.52 21.59 -25.72
C ILE A 338 15.05 23.01 -25.58
N ALA A 339 15.88 23.26 -24.56
CA ALA A 339 16.44 24.58 -24.31
C ALA A 339 17.82 24.49 -23.63
N GLY A 340 18.58 25.57 -23.75
CA GLY A 340 19.90 25.73 -23.15
C GLY A 340 21.02 25.01 -23.89
N SER A 341 22.22 25.05 -23.32
CA SER A 341 23.44 24.48 -23.92
C SER A 341 24.07 23.35 -23.10
N GLY A 342 23.45 22.98 -21.97
CA GLY A 342 23.95 21.93 -21.09
C GLY A 342 23.68 20.51 -21.58
N ASN A 343 24.13 19.56 -20.77
CA ASN A 343 23.99 18.12 -20.95
C ASN A 343 22.91 17.54 -20.02
N PHE A 344 22.47 16.32 -20.34
CA PHE A 344 21.60 15.53 -19.47
C PHE A 344 22.42 14.48 -18.71
N HIS A 345 22.18 14.33 -17.41
CA HIS A 345 22.87 13.39 -16.55
C HIS A 345 21.87 12.39 -15.97
N ALA A 346 22.06 11.11 -16.23
CA ALA A 346 21.27 10.00 -15.69
C ALA A 346 22.13 9.19 -14.73
N ASP A 347 21.65 8.96 -13.50
CA ASP A 347 22.37 8.14 -12.51
C ASP A 347 21.86 6.70 -12.54
N CYS A 348 20.65 6.48 -12.02
CA CYS A 348 20.06 5.15 -11.88
C CYS A 348 18.54 5.15 -12.11
N TYR A 349 18.00 3.99 -12.47
CA TYR A 349 16.59 3.67 -12.35
C TYR A 349 16.29 3.11 -10.97
N VAL A 350 15.07 3.33 -10.47
CA VAL A 350 14.50 2.61 -9.33
C VAL A 350 13.16 2.03 -9.75
N LEU A 351 12.98 0.74 -9.51
CA LEU A 351 11.77 -0.01 -9.83
C LEU A 351 10.91 -0.17 -8.58
N ILE A 352 9.81 0.57 -8.50
CA ILE A 352 8.85 0.47 -7.40
C ILE A 352 7.73 -0.49 -7.82
N PRO A 353 7.46 -1.59 -7.10
CA PRO A 353 6.33 -2.47 -7.38
C PRO A 353 5.02 -1.68 -7.38
N ALA A 354 4.25 -1.80 -8.46
CA ALA A 354 3.05 -0.98 -8.70
C ALA A 354 1.74 -1.75 -8.53
N ASP A 355 1.80 -3.02 -8.10
CA ASP A 355 0.61 -3.82 -7.78
C ASP A 355 0.09 -3.52 -6.37
N HIS A 356 0.99 -3.31 -5.40
CA HIS A 356 0.65 -2.86 -4.04
C HIS A 356 1.49 -1.64 -3.69
N MET A 357 0.99 -0.45 -4.02
CA MET A 357 1.79 0.77 -3.96
C MET A 357 1.07 1.90 -3.23
N VAL A 358 1.83 2.66 -2.45
CA VAL A 358 1.43 3.96 -1.94
C VAL A 358 2.49 5.00 -2.33
N THR A 359 2.02 6.16 -2.76
CA THR A 359 2.85 7.32 -3.06
C THR A 359 2.37 8.49 -2.22
N TRP A 360 3.31 9.36 -1.89
CA TRP A 360 3.01 10.53 -1.10
C TRP A 360 3.76 11.73 -1.63
N SER A 361 3.06 12.84 -1.76
CA SER A 361 3.62 14.15 -2.03
C SER A 361 3.20 15.09 -0.89
N GLY A 362 4.13 15.31 0.03
CA GLY A 362 3.91 16.08 1.22
C GLY A 362 3.90 17.58 1.03
N LEU A 363 3.33 18.27 2.02
CA LEU A 363 3.56 19.69 2.18
C LEU A 363 5.05 19.93 2.45
N ASN A 364 5.62 20.93 1.79
CA ASN A 364 6.92 21.44 2.19
C ASN A 364 6.74 22.20 3.51
N VAL A 365 7.03 21.53 4.63
CA VAL A 365 7.26 22.22 5.90
C VAL A 365 8.67 22.79 5.80
N ALA A 366 8.81 23.85 5.00
CA ALA A 366 10.02 24.62 4.98
C ALA A 366 10.26 25.05 6.42
N ASN A 367 11.45 24.75 6.93
CA ASN A 367 11.91 25.19 8.25
C ASN A 367 12.11 26.72 8.18
N THR A 368 11.02 27.48 8.03
CA THR A 368 11.00 28.93 7.91
C THR A 368 11.16 29.53 9.29
N GLY A 369 12.33 29.32 9.88
CA GLY A 369 13.11 30.26 10.71
C GLY A 369 12.42 31.10 11.80
N GLY A 370 11.22 30.78 12.28
CA GLY A 370 10.54 31.68 13.24
C GLY A 370 9.48 31.06 14.14
N GLY A 371 9.16 29.77 14.00
CA GLY A 371 8.28 29.05 14.91
C GLY A 371 9.06 27.99 15.69
N ALA A 372 8.58 27.62 16.87
CA ALA A 372 9.14 26.59 17.75
C ALA A 372 9.03 25.16 17.18
N PHE A 373 9.32 24.98 15.90
CA PHE A 373 9.38 23.67 15.26
C PHE A 373 10.74 23.04 15.60
N SER A 374 10.72 21.77 16.01
CA SER A 374 11.95 21.04 16.28
C SER A 374 12.80 21.00 15.00
N THR A 375 14.12 20.99 15.16
CA THR A 375 15.06 20.71 14.06
C THR A 375 15.00 19.26 13.58
N ASP A 376 14.11 18.46 14.16
CA ASP A 376 14.05 17.04 13.94
C ASP A 376 13.32 16.74 12.63
N PRO A 377 13.79 15.72 11.88
CA PRO A 377 13.11 15.30 10.68
C PRO A 377 11.69 14.85 10.99
N MET A 378 10.71 15.35 10.22
CA MET A 378 9.32 14.95 10.40
C MET A 378 9.11 13.50 9.98
N GLN A 379 8.33 12.79 10.78
CA GLN A 379 7.91 11.42 10.54
C GLN A 379 6.68 11.40 9.64
N ALA A 380 6.60 10.45 8.72
CA ALA A 380 5.40 10.24 7.90
C ALA A 380 4.64 9.00 8.36
N TYR A 381 3.35 9.19 8.58
CA TYR A 381 2.41 8.14 8.95
C TYR A 381 1.47 7.86 7.79
N PHE A 382 1.18 6.59 7.56
CA PHE A 382 0.13 6.11 6.66
C PHE A 382 -0.75 5.14 7.43
N TYR A 383 -2.05 5.43 7.48
CA TYR A 383 -3.04 4.57 8.11
C TYR A 383 -4.01 4.05 7.06
N THR A 384 -4.28 2.75 7.09
CA THR A 384 -5.35 2.13 6.31
C THR A 384 -6.48 1.77 7.26
N PHE A 385 -7.58 2.50 7.18
CA PHE A 385 -8.75 2.29 8.02
C PHE A 385 -9.41 0.92 7.72
N PRO A 386 -10.30 0.45 8.63
CA PRO A 386 -11.03 -0.80 8.44
C PRO A 386 -11.71 -0.96 7.08
N ASP A 387 -12.27 0.13 6.54
CA ASP A 387 -12.94 0.20 5.25
C ASP A 387 -11.99 0.25 4.04
N ASN A 388 -10.67 0.18 4.28
CA ASN A 388 -9.57 0.29 3.33
C ASN A 388 -9.35 1.69 2.73
N THR A 389 -9.97 2.73 3.29
CA THR A 389 -9.53 4.11 3.01
C THR A 389 -8.16 4.35 3.62
N ILE A 390 -7.37 5.21 2.98
CA ILE A 390 -5.98 5.47 3.38
C ILE A 390 -5.78 6.95 3.61
N GLU A 391 -5.19 7.27 4.75
CA GLU A 391 -4.75 8.61 5.09
C GLU A 391 -3.24 8.63 5.32
N GLY A 392 -2.61 9.77 5.03
CA GLY A 392 -1.22 9.97 5.41
C GLY A 392 -0.91 11.41 5.76
N PHE A 393 -0.11 11.58 6.80
CA PHE A 393 0.19 12.87 7.40
C PHE A 393 1.62 12.90 7.96
N LEU A 394 2.11 14.10 8.27
CA LEU A 394 3.38 14.29 8.96
C LEU A 394 3.19 14.57 10.44
N SER A 395 4.15 14.15 11.24
CA SER A 395 4.25 14.45 12.67
C SER A 395 5.68 14.78 13.06
N ASP A 396 5.83 15.60 14.10
CA ASP A 396 7.10 15.98 14.71
C ASP A 396 7.65 14.92 15.69
N GLY A 397 7.04 13.73 15.76
CA GLY A 397 7.51 12.61 16.57
C GLY A 397 6.87 12.49 17.95
N PHE A 398 5.94 13.38 18.34
CA PHE A 398 5.08 13.15 19.49
C PHE A 398 3.93 12.23 19.10
N ALA A 399 4.09 10.93 19.43
CA ALA A 399 3.19 9.80 19.15
C ALA A 399 1.73 10.20 18.85
N PRO A 400 1.38 10.42 17.58
CA PRO A 400 0.02 10.74 17.21
C PRO A 400 -0.73 9.44 16.96
N SER A 401 -1.80 9.19 17.71
CA SER A 401 -2.93 8.48 17.08
C SER A 401 -3.39 9.36 15.90
N PRO A 402 -3.94 8.80 14.81
CA PRO A 402 -4.47 9.59 13.70
C PRO A 402 -5.50 10.63 14.14
N PHE A 403 -6.05 10.49 15.36
CA PHE A 403 -7.10 11.34 15.87
C PHE A 403 -6.75 12.23 17.09
N ASP A 404 -5.68 11.93 17.82
CA ASP A 404 -5.23 12.69 19.00
C ASP A 404 -3.87 13.37 18.78
N GLY A 405 -3.23 13.08 17.65
CA GLY A 405 -2.05 13.79 17.19
C GLY A 405 -2.35 15.23 16.80
N ASN A 406 -1.32 16.07 16.78
CA ASN A 406 -1.36 17.34 16.06
C ASN A 406 -0.82 17.09 14.63
N PRO A 407 -1.62 16.60 13.66
CA PRO A 407 -1.12 16.31 12.33
C PRO A 407 -0.61 17.60 11.69
N PHE A 408 0.68 17.62 11.36
CA PHE A 408 1.32 18.76 10.74
C PHE A 408 1.21 18.66 9.22
N GLY A 409 0.03 19.01 8.71
CA GLY A 409 -0.22 19.11 7.28
C GLY A 409 -0.57 17.78 6.61
N LEU A 410 -1.57 17.85 5.75
CA LEU A 410 -1.99 16.73 4.91
C LEU A 410 -1.15 16.75 3.63
N GLY A 411 -0.46 15.63 3.37
CA GLY A 411 0.12 15.39 2.06
C GLY A 411 -0.92 14.76 1.12
N THR A 412 -0.63 14.75 -0.18
CA THR A 412 -1.44 13.97 -1.11
C THR A 412 -0.96 12.53 -1.08
N VAL A 413 -1.79 11.62 -0.58
CA VAL A 413 -1.58 10.18 -0.68
C VAL A 413 -2.29 9.65 -1.92
N THR A 414 -1.60 8.81 -2.70
CA THR A 414 -2.22 8.04 -3.77
C THR A 414 -1.83 6.59 -3.60
N ALA A 415 -2.83 5.73 -3.42
CA ALA A 415 -2.65 4.30 -3.20
C ALA A 415 -3.25 3.49 -4.34
N LYS A 416 -2.65 2.33 -4.61
CA LYS A 416 -3.10 1.37 -5.60
C LYS A 416 -2.98 -0.02 -5.01
N ASP A 417 -4.14 -0.57 -4.64
CA ASP A 417 -4.28 -1.86 -3.95
C ASP A 417 -3.25 -2.03 -2.83
N TRP A 418 -3.13 -1.01 -1.97
CA TRP A 418 -2.15 -0.99 -0.89
C TRP A 418 -2.51 -2.05 0.16
N ALA A 419 -1.87 -3.21 0.03
CA ALA A 419 -2.12 -4.38 0.84
C ALA A 419 -0.85 -5.22 0.95
N TYR A 420 -0.78 -6.05 1.99
CA TYR A 420 0.32 -6.99 2.16
C TYR A 420 0.03 -8.28 1.39
N PRO A 421 0.89 -8.72 0.45
CA PRO A 421 0.62 -9.92 -0.35
C PRO A 421 0.45 -11.18 0.50
N PHE A 422 -0.50 -12.03 0.11
CA PHE A 422 -0.80 -13.29 0.82
C PHE A 422 0.36 -14.29 0.83
N ASP A 423 1.28 -14.21 -0.13
CA ASP A 423 2.46 -15.06 -0.24
C ASP A 423 3.69 -14.44 0.44
N GLY A 424 3.53 -13.29 1.09
CA GLY A 424 4.62 -12.51 1.66
C GLY A 424 5.18 -11.47 0.70
N GLY A 425 5.89 -10.49 1.24
CA GLY A 425 6.29 -9.30 0.50
C GLY A 425 7.76 -8.88 0.67
N VAL A 426 8.28 -8.22 -0.35
CA VAL A 426 9.49 -7.41 -0.29
C VAL A 426 9.10 -5.96 -0.50
N LEU A 427 9.27 -5.12 0.51
CA LEU A 427 9.03 -3.69 0.41
C LEU A 427 10.18 -3.03 -0.34
N VAL A 428 9.84 -2.12 -1.24
CA VAL A 428 10.76 -1.25 -1.96
C VAL A 428 10.42 0.19 -1.63
N PHE A 429 11.44 0.95 -1.27
CA PHE A 429 11.31 2.33 -0.84
C PHE A 429 12.18 3.25 -1.69
N ALA A 430 11.60 4.36 -2.15
CA ALA A 430 12.34 5.48 -2.67
C ALA A 430 11.73 6.78 -2.14
N SER A 431 12.59 7.77 -1.89
CA SER A 431 12.13 9.09 -1.49
C SER A 431 13.12 10.18 -1.88
N GLN A 432 12.64 11.41 -1.83
CA GLN A 432 13.47 12.59 -2.01
C GLN A 432 13.01 13.73 -1.11
N ARG A 433 13.93 14.65 -0.87
CA ARG A 433 13.65 15.95 -0.26
C ARG A 433 13.06 16.87 -1.33
N GLU A 434 12.63 18.06 -0.91
CA GLU A 434 12.24 19.08 -1.88
C GLU A 434 13.41 19.41 -2.81
N GLY A 435 13.20 19.20 -4.11
CA GLY A 435 14.14 19.59 -5.14
C GLY A 435 15.47 18.81 -5.15
N ILE A 436 15.65 17.76 -4.34
CA ILE A 436 16.87 16.95 -4.36
C ILE A 436 16.66 15.53 -3.83
N GLN A 437 17.27 14.57 -4.52
CA GLN A 437 17.48 13.21 -4.06
C GLN A 437 18.96 13.06 -3.69
N ASN A 438 19.23 12.81 -2.40
CA ASN A 438 20.56 12.54 -1.89
C ASN A 438 20.76 11.03 -1.65
N ILE A 439 21.88 10.49 -2.10
CA ILE A 439 22.17 9.05 -2.03
C ILE A 439 22.44 8.57 -0.60
N SER A 440 22.83 9.49 0.29
CA SER A 440 23.08 9.18 1.71
C SER A 440 21.80 9.17 2.55
N ASP A 441 20.66 9.55 1.97
CA ASP A 441 19.40 9.61 2.72
C ASP A 441 18.92 8.20 3.05
N THR A 442 18.58 8.01 4.32
CA THR A 442 18.06 6.78 4.89
C THR A 442 16.88 7.07 5.80
N VAL A 443 15.98 6.09 5.91
CA VAL A 443 14.80 6.12 6.78
C VAL A 443 14.75 4.86 7.64
N ASP A 444 14.17 4.98 8.82
CA ASP A 444 13.65 3.83 9.56
C ASP A 444 12.21 3.62 9.13
N VAL A 445 11.82 2.36 8.94
CA VAL A 445 10.48 2.00 8.45
C VAL A 445 9.89 0.94 9.35
N SER A 446 8.64 1.13 9.77
CA SER A 446 7.86 0.11 10.46
C SER A 446 6.49 -0.11 9.82
N LEU A 447 6.01 -1.34 9.89
CA LEU A 447 4.77 -1.81 9.31
C LEU A 447 3.98 -2.60 10.33
N GLU A 448 2.67 -2.38 10.39
CA GLU A 448 1.71 -3.20 11.12
C GLU A 448 0.71 -3.80 10.12
N VAL A 449 0.58 -5.13 10.14
CA VAL A 449 -0.21 -5.86 9.14
C VAL A 449 -1.17 -6.82 9.82
N PHE A 450 -2.46 -6.70 9.50
CA PHE A 450 -3.46 -7.71 9.81
C PHE A 450 -3.57 -8.71 8.68
N ARG A 451 -3.25 -9.97 8.96
CA ARG A 451 -3.40 -11.07 7.98
C ARG A 451 -4.87 -11.33 7.74
N LYS A 452 -5.25 -11.56 6.48
CA LYS A 452 -6.62 -11.88 6.10
C LYS A 452 -6.79 -13.33 5.64
N TRP A 453 -7.96 -13.88 5.94
CA TRP A 453 -8.37 -15.25 5.67
C TRP A 453 -9.74 -15.24 5.01
N THR A 454 -9.96 -16.10 4.02
CA THR A 454 -11.32 -16.38 3.56
C THR A 454 -12.03 -17.22 4.63
N THR A 455 -13.29 -16.89 4.92
CA THR A 455 -14.08 -17.61 5.91
C THR A 455 -14.11 -19.10 5.57
N TYR A 456 -13.83 -19.96 6.55
CA TYR A 456 -14.00 -21.40 6.36
C TYR A 456 -15.47 -21.67 6.08
N ARG A 457 -15.75 -22.34 4.96
CA ARG A 457 -17.04 -23.00 4.78
C ARG A 457 -17.02 -24.20 5.72
N VAL A 458 -17.74 -24.11 6.84
CA VAL A 458 -18.05 -25.28 7.67
C VAL A 458 -19.18 -26.04 7.01
#